data_AF-A0A2D3WAT6-F1
#
_entry.id   AF-A0A2D3WAT6-F1
#
_cell.length_a   1.000
_cell.length_b   1.000
_cell.length_c   1.000
_cell.angle_alpha   90.00
_cell.angle_beta   90.00
_cell.angle_gamma   90.00
#
_symmetry.space_group_name_H-M   'P 1'
#
loop_
_entity.id
_entity.type
_entity.pdbx_description
1 polymer ?
#
loop_
_entity_poly.entity_id
_entity_poly.type
_entity_poly.pdbx_seq_one_letter_code
_entity_poly.pdbx_strand_id
1 'polypeptide(L)'
;AAREAAVASLHVKTQAHGNVLLIDCISRYLLLKERYGEELEAITSVYDNAIPLWGVLSLGEIANANQEGIEFYNNTCVIGTL
;
A
#
# COMPACT_ATOMS: atom_id res chain seq x y z
N ALA A 1 -3.50 5.94 -7.74
CA ALA A 1 -3.89 5.18 -6.53
C ALA A 1 -2.67 4.58 -5.82
N ALA A 2 -2.12 3.42 -6.21
CA ALA A 2 -1.07 2.76 -5.42
C ALA A 2 0.23 3.57 -5.28
N ARG A 3 0.71 4.19 -6.37
CA ARG A 3 1.85 5.12 -6.32
C ARG A 3 1.59 6.32 -5.40
N GLU A 4 0.38 6.84 -5.35
CA GLU A 4 0.04 7.99 -4.49
C GLU A 4 0.08 7.59 -3.02
N ALA A 5 -0.41 6.39 -2.67
CA ALA A 5 -0.27 5.83 -1.33
C ALA A 5 1.21 5.67 -0.93
N ALA A 6 2.06 5.24 -1.86
CA ALA A 6 3.50 5.13 -1.64
C ALA A 6 4.18 6.49 -1.40
N VAL A 7 3.80 7.50 -2.17
CA VAL A 7 4.29 8.88 -1.97
C VAL A 7 3.79 9.46 -0.64
N ALA A 8 2.55 9.16 -0.24
CA ALA A 8 1.99 9.60 1.03
C ALA A 8 2.70 8.96 2.23
N SER A 9 3.18 7.72 2.12
CA SER A 9 3.89 7.05 3.22
C SER A 9 5.21 7.73 3.58
N LEU A 10 5.88 8.38 2.60
CA LEU A 10 7.15 9.11 2.82
C LEU A 10 7.00 10.44 3.56
N HIS A 11 5.78 10.95 3.78
CA HIS A 11 5.58 12.26 4.42
C HIS A 11 5.90 12.27 5.92
N VAL A 12 6.08 11.12 6.56
CA VAL A 12 6.47 11.00 7.98
C VAL A 12 8.00 11.06 8.11
N LYS A 13 8.55 12.27 8.01
CA LYS A 13 9.96 12.61 7.72
C LYS A 13 11.00 12.47 8.84
N THR A 14 10.78 11.69 9.89
CA THR A 14 11.69 11.75 11.05
C THR A 14 12.83 10.73 11.06
N GLN A 15 12.82 9.66 10.27
CA GLN A 15 13.90 8.66 10.23
C GLN A 15 14.08 8.01 8.85
N ALA A 16 15.29 7.50 8.58
CA ALA A 16 15.55 6.67 7.40
C ALA A 16 14.71 5.39 7.46
N HIS A 17 13.94 5.10 6.41
CA HIS A 17 13.07 3.93 6.35
C HIS A 17 13.89 2.69 6.01
N GLY A 18 13.79 1.66 6.85
CA GLY A 18 14.43 0.37 6.64
C GLY A 18 13.58 -0.59 5.82
N ASN A 19 12.25 -0.42 5.80
CA ASN A 19 11.35 -1.34 5.10
C ASN A 19 10.04 -0.66 4.63
N VAL A 20 9.41 -1.23 3.61
CA VAL A 20 8.04 -0.89 3.18
C VAL A 20 7.10 -2.06 3.43
N LEU A 21 6.04 -1.82 4.18
CA LEU A 21 4.93 -2.76 4.40
C LEU A 21 3.77 -2.45 3.45
N LEU A 22 3.40 -3.42 2.63
CA LEU A 22 2.24 -3.38 1.75
C LEU A 22 1.11 -4.28 2.29
N ILE A 23 -0.09 -3.72 2.45
CA ILE A 23 -1.31 -4.50 2.67
C ILE A 23 -2.26 -4.17 1.53
N ASP A 24 -2.51 -5.15 0.67
CA ASP A 24 -3.38 -4.98 -0.49
C ASP A 24 -4.54 -5.97 -0.43
N CYS A 25 -5.70 -5.54 -0.93
CA CYS A 25 -6.88 -6.39 -0.96
C CYS A 25 -6.70 -7.49 -2.01
N ILE A 26 -6.97 -8.75 -1.65
CA ILE A 26 -6.92 -9.86 -2.61
C ILE A 26 -7.86 -9.64 -3.81
N SER A 27 -8.97 -8.94 -3.61
CA SER A 27 -9.90 -8.57 -4.70
C SER A 27 -9.23 -7.66 -5.73
N ARG A 28 -8.28 -6.80 -5.34
CA ARG A 28 -7.49 -5.98 -6.28
C ARG A 28 -6.55 -6.83 -7.12
N TYR A 29 -5.85 -7.77 -6.49
CA TYR A 29 -4.99 -8.72 -7.19
C TYR A 29 -5.79 -9.50 -8.25
N LEU A 30 -6.94 -10.04 -7.85
CA LEU A 30 -7.82 -10.81 -8.76
C LEU A 30 -8.42 -9.94 -9.89
N LEU A 31 -8.69 -8.66 -9.63
CA LEU A 31 -9.19 -7.71 -10.61
C LEU A 31 -8.12 -7.32 -11.64
N LEU A 32 -6.92 -6.99 -11.16
CA LEU A 32 -5.81 -6.48 -11.97
C LEU A 32 -5.06 -7.57 -12.74
N LYS A 33 -5.01 -8.79 -12.20
CA LYS A 33 -4.38 -9.96 -12.82
C LYS A 33 -2.94 -9.65 -13.24
N GLU A 34 -2.62 -9.78 -14.52
CA GLU A 34 -1.31 -9.51 -15.12
C GLU A 34 -0.81 -8.08 -14.83
N ARG A 35 -1.74 -7.13 -14.71
CA ARG A 35 -1.44 -5.72 -14.43
C ARG A 35 -1.12 -5.45 -12.96
N TYR A 36 -1.22 -6.45 -12.09
CA TYR A 36 -0.80 -6.31 -10.70
C TYR A 36 0.70 -6.01 -10.58
N GLY A 37 1.51 -6.57 -11.49
CA GLY A 37 2.94 -6.28 -11.56
C GLY A 37 3.24 -4.79 -11.80
N GLU A 38 2.47 -4.15 -12.68
CA GLU A 38 2.60 -2.71 -12.98
C GLU A 38 2.35 -1.85 -11.72
N GLU A 39 1.41 -2.25 -10.85
CA GLU A 39 1.16 -1.54 -9.59
C GLU A 39 2.32 -1.72 -8.60
N LEU A 40 2.91 -2.93 -8.51
CA LEU A 40 4.10 -3.17 -7.69
C LEU A 40 5.31 -2.37 -8.18
N GLU A 41 5.52 -2.28 -9.49
CA GLU A 41 6.54 -1.43 -10.11
C GLU A 41 6.29 0.04 -9.80
N ALA A 42 5.04 0.50 -9.92
CA ALA A 42 4.67 1.88 -9.60
C ALA A 42 4.91 2.22 -8.12
N ILE A 43 4.67 1.29 -7.19
CA ILE A 43 4.98 1.45 -5.77
C ILE A 43 6.49 1.47 -5.53
N THR A 44 7.21 0.46 -6.00
CA THR A 44 8.65 0.30 -5.75
C THR A 44 9.48 1.44 -6.35
N SER A 45 9.04 2.04 -7.46
CA SER A 45 9.68 3.21 -8.08
C SER A 45 9.73 4.47 -7.19
N VAL A 46 8.97 4.50 -6.09
CA VAL A 46 8.93 5.63 -5.15
C VAL A 46 10.04 5.55 -4.09
N TYR A 47 10.57 4.35 -3.83
CA TYR A 47 11.55 4.11 -2.77
C TYR A 47 12.96 3.93 -3.34
N ASP A 48 13.98 4.15 -2.50
CA ASP A 48 15.35 3.80 -2.88
C ASP A 48 15.47 2.28 -3.07
N ASN A 49 16.24 1.86 -4.07
CA ASN A 49 16.41 0.44 -4.45
C ASN A 49 16.91 -0.49 -3.33
N ALA A 50 17.41 0.07 -2.23
CA ALA A 50 17.88 -0.69 -1.08
C ALA A 50 16.77 -1.05 -0.08
N ILE A 51 15.58 -0.46 -0.20
CA ILE A 51 14.49 -0.65 0.76
C ILE A 51 13.61 -1.82 0.31
N PRO A 52 13.57 -2.94 1.06
CA PRO A 52 12.72 -4.06 0.72
C PRO A 52 11.24 -3.70 0.92
N LEU A 53 10.43 -4.10 -0.07
CA LEU A 53 8.98 -4.10 0.02
C LEU A 53 8.49 -5.52 0.30
N TRP A 54 7.65 -5.67 1.32
CA TRP A 54 7.02 -6.93 1.68
C TRP A 54 5.64 -6.70 2.26
N GLY A 55 4.80 -7.73 2.29
CA GLY A 55 3.40 -7.53 2.59
C GLY A 55 2.52 -8.74 2.47
N VAL A 56 1.21 -8.50 2.58
CA VAL A 56 0.18 -9.54 2.48
C VAL A 56 -0.95 -9.10 1.57
N LEU A 57 -1.46 -10.05 0.78
CA LEU A 57 -2.78 -9.95 0.17
C LEU A 57 -3.81 -10.36 1.21
N SER A 58 -4.58 -9.41 1.71
CA SER A 58 -5.59 -9.65 2.75
C SER A 58 -6.99 -9.69 2.17
N LEU A 59 -7.85 -10.48 2.81
CA LEU A 59 -9.29 -10.42 2.60
C LEU A 59 -9.88 -9.58 3.74
N GLY A 60 -10.45 -8.43 3.43
CA GLY A 60 -11.04 -7.53 4.42
C GLY A 60 -11.49 -6.22 3.78
N GLU A 61 -12.56 -5.64 4.34
CA GLU A 61 -13.30 -4.51 3.74
C GLU A 61 -13.36 -3.28 4.66
N ILE A 62 -12.91 -3.41 5.91
CA ILE A 62 -13.21 -2.49 7.00
C ILE A 62 -11.92 -1.85 7.52
N ALA A 63 -11.74 -0.55 7.27
CA ALA A 63 -10.78 0.28 7.95
C ALA A 63 -11.52 1.42 8.68
N ASN A 64 -11.03 1.80 9.87
CA ASN A 64 -11.53 2.96 10.60
C ASN A 64 -10.52 4.09 10.40
N ALA A 65 -10.96 5.22 9.84
CA ALA A 65 -10.14 6.39 9.62
C ALA A 65 -10.20 7.38 10.79
N ASN A 66 -10.23 6.94 12.06
CA ASN A 66 -10.36 7.80 13.26
C ASN A 66 -11.50 8.86 13.19
N GLN A 67 -12.41 8.73 12.22
CA GLN A 67 -13.61 9.55 12.03
C GLN A 67 -14.79 8.72 12.52
N GLU A 68 -15.85 9.37 12.98
CA GLU A 68 -16.94 8.72 13.75
C GLU A 68 -17.78 7.68 12.96
N GLY A 69 -17.36 7.28 11.75
CA GLY A 69 -18.03 6.29 10.90
C GLY A 69 -17.10 5.21 10.34
N ILE A 70 -17.61 3.98 10.23
CA ILE A 70 -16.98 2.90 9.46
C ILE A 70 -17.21 3.19 7.97
N GLU A 71 -16.13 3.37 7.22
CA GLU A 71 -16.19 3.53 5.76
C GLU A 71 -15.86 2.20 5.07
N PHE A 72 -16.53 1.95 3.94
CA PHE A 72 -16.24 0.79 3.09
C PHE A 72 -15.05 1.09 2.19
N TYR A 73 -13.92 0.47 2.50
CA TYR A 73 -12.69 0.60 1.73
C TYR A 73 -12.52 -0.59 0.80
N ASN A 74 -13.46 -0.72 -0.14
CA ASN A 74 -13.39 -1.73 -1.18
C ASN A 74 -12.15 -1.52 -2.07
N ASN A 75 -11.48 -2.63 -2.40
CA ASN A 75 -10.30 -2.61 -3.28
C ASN A 75 -9.24 -1.60 -2.81
N THR A 76 -8.82 -1.71 -1.55
CA THR A 76 -7.86 -0.76 -0.95
C THR A 76 -6.44 -1.31 -0.89
N CYS A 77 -5.49 -0.39 -1.02
CA CYS A 77 -4.05 -0.62 -0.92
C CYS A 77 -3.49 0.33 0.15
N VAL A 78 -2.93 -0.24 1.22
CA VAL A 78 -2.32 0.48 2.34
C VAL A 78 -0.82 0.28 2.31
N ILE A 79 -0.06 1.36 2.46
CA ILE A 79 1.39 1.35 2.43
C ILE A 79 1.93 2.07 3.66
N GLY A 80 2.83 1.40 4.38
CA GLY A 80 3.54 1.96 5.53
C GLY A 80 5.05 1.87 5.33
N THR A 81 5.77 2.87 5.81
CA THR A 81 7.23 2.89 5.89
C THR A 81 7.67 2.76 7.34
N LEU A 82 8.59 1.84 7.60
CA LEU A 82 9.17 1.54 8.92
C LEU A 82 10.63 1.97 8.96
#